data_AF-A0A4Y9YB33-F1
#
_entry.id   AF-A0A4Y9YB33-F1
#
_cell.length_a   1.000
_cell.length_b   1.000
_cell.length_c   1.000
_cell.angle_alpha   90.00
_cell.angle_beta   90.00
_cell.angle_gamma   90.00
#
_symmetry.space_group_name_H-M   'P 1'
#
loop_
_entity.id
_entity.type
_entity.pdbx_description
1 polymer ?
#
loop_
_entity_poly.entity_id
_entity_poly.type
_entity_poly.pdbx_seq_one_letter_code
_entity_poly.pdbx_strand_id
1 'polypeptide(L)'
;MFAARCGASLLRSCVSSLTTTAASSTRSTAFSQASAFAPRSYATEAASGINAALARTEVLFKTYKPITPGIRHLKRPLAPHLWKGRPLRLLTVAQRKKGGRNGHGHITVRSRGGGHKRRIRLVDFMRSEPGPHDVVRVEYDPNRSAHIALLKNRDPNVSGDKVWSYILACEGLRAGHVIQSFRQGIPDGFVAGFVDSKELRGSSLQQQSEDTQSTSTASLVLGMLRQVTVKPGNVLPLRLIPVGTIIHNVSLDPEGRAILVRAAGTWGQVVTHEASGRYSHVRLQSGEVRKVLQDCVATIGKVSNPLWKNRNLGKAGRARWLGRRPHVRGMAMNRCDHPHGGGRGKSKGNKQPRSIWGWVSKGVRTRKPGPKGPKNSNKLVVHERPRGKEKRYSAGSTALVSGPHVPSLCYANDMYLNTSAFQQAGLGLLVLLILPPRFRPVLRHTTGPCDRSPA
;
A
#
# COMPACT_ATOMS: atom_id res chain seq x y z
N MET A 1 34.64 -47.45 31.70
CA MET A 1 36.10 -47.42 31.82
C MET A 1 36.60 -46.07 31.31
N PHE A 2 37.31 -45.34 32.19
CA PHE A 2 38.22 -44.16 32.00
C PHE A 2 37.87 -43.04 30.99
N ALA A 3 38.07 -41.75 31.25
CA ALA A 3 38.31 -40.92 32.44
C ALA A 3 38.30 -39.45 31.97
N ALA A 4 37.94 -38.56 32.89
CA ALA A 4 37.89 -37.10 32.72
C ALA A 4 39.28 -36.44 32.74
N ARG A 5 39.39 -35.23 32.18
CA ARG A 5 40.39 -34.23 32.62
C ARG A 5 39.78 -32.83 32.71
N CYS A 6 39.63 -32.39 33.96
CA CYS A 6 39.53 -31.01 34.41
C CYS A 6 40.90 -30.33 34.33
N GLY A 7 40.90 -29.00 34.19
CA GLY A 7 42.06 -28.16 34.46
C GLY A 7 41.60 -26.84 35.08
N ALA A 8 41.89 -26.67 36.37
CA ALA A 8 41.74 -25.44 37.13
C ALA A 8 43.08 -25.16 37.85
N SER A 9 43.49 -23.89 37.89
CA SER A 9 44.56 -23.37 38.76
C SER A 9 44.28 -21.88 38.97
N LEU A 10 43.74 -21.46 40.12
CA LEU A 10 44.39 -21.12 41.40
C LEU A 10 45.15 -19.77 41.42
N LEU A 11 44.41 -18.78 41.97
CA LEU A 11 44.72 -17.73 42.96
C LEU A 11 46.17 -17.47 43.45
N ARG A 12 46.50 -16.17 43.56
CA ARG A 12 47.20 -15.42 44.66
C ARG A 12 47.09 -13.92 44.31
N SER A 13 46.42 -13.01 45.03
CA SER A 13 46.46 -12.50 46.41
C SER A 13 47.63 -11.57 46.74
N CYS A 14 47.38 -10.63 47.68
CA CYS A 14 48.23 -9.59 48.32
C CYS A 14 48.18 -8.21 47.60
N VAL A 15 47.52 -7.12 48.06
CA VAL A 15 47.37 -6.36 49.34
C VAL A 15 48.45 -5.29 49.57
N SER A 16 47.99 -4.10 50.04
CA SER A 16 48.69 -2.93 50.64
C SER A 16 49.27 -1.89 49.65
N SER A 17 49.21 -0.56 49.85
CA SER A 17 48.83 0.29 51.00
C SER A 17 48.63 1.76 50.55
N LEU A 18 47.85 2.52 51.31
CA LEU A 18 47.68 3.98 51.23
C LEU A 18 48.96 4.73 51.65
N THR A 19 49.21 5.92 51.08
CA THR A 19 49.58 7.14 51.83
C THR A 19 49.46 8.41 50.99
N THR A 20 49.00 9.45 51.67
CA THR A 20 48.71 10.83 51.29
C THR A 20 49.96 11.72 51.33
N THR A 21 50.10 12.69 50.42
CA THR A 21 50.72 14.02 50.69
C THR A 21 50.28 15.05 49.65
N ALA A 22 50.03 16.27 50.13
CA ALA A 22 49.50 17.43 49.40
C ALA A 22 50.59 18.47 49.06
N ALA A 23 50.34 19.29 48.01
CA ALA A 23 50.70 20.71 47.85
C ALA A 23 50.39 21.13 46.38
N SER A 24 49.36 21.93 46.12
CA SER A 24 49.33 23.41 46.05
C SER A 24 50.13 24.03 44.89
N SER A 25 49.42 24.58 43.90
CA SER A 25 49.85 25.75 43.14
C SER A 25 48.63 26.43 42.52
N THR A 26 48.45 27.67 42.93
CA THR A 26 47.39 28.64 42.67
C THR A 26 47.29 29.12 41.23
N ARG A 27 46.07 29.33 40.72
CA ARG A 27 45.69 30.55 39.98
C ARG A 27 44.17 30.77 39.86
N SER A 28 43.74 31.79 40.61
CA SER A 28 42.62 32.73 40.45
C SER A 28 41.55 32.51 39.35
N THR A 29 40.34 32.21 39.84
CA THR A 29 39.04 32.88 39.60
C THR A 29 38.84 33.74 38.34
N ALA A 30 37.88 33.32 37.51
CA ALA A 30 36.82 34.21 37.02
C ALA A 30 35.48 33.44 37.06
N PHE A 31 34.57 33.95 37.89
CA PHE A 31 33.19 33.50 38.02
C PHE A 31 32.40 33.92 36.77
N SER A 32 31.76 32.96 36.10
CA SER A 32 30.46 33.20 35.47
C SER A 32 29.54 32.05 35.86
N GLN A 33 28.58 32.37 36.74
CA GLN A 33 27.49 31.48 37.07
C GLN A 33 26.58 31.37 35.84
N ALA A 34 26.66 30.25 35.15
CA ALA A 34 25.56 29.75 34.35
C ALA A 34 25.12 28.42 34.99
N SER A 35 23.95 28.42 35.59
CA SER A 35 23.29 27.23 36.12
C SER A 35 23.02 26.24 34.99
N ALA A 36 23.96 25.35 34.73
CA ALA A 36 23.79 24.24 33.80
C ALA A 36 22.94 23.14 34.47
N PHE A 37 21.64 23.37 34.61
CA PHE A 37 20.71 22.26 34.61
C PHE A 37 20.80 21.62 33.23
N ALA A 38 21.52 20.50 33.12
CA ALA A 38 21.49 19.69 31.92
C ALA A 38 20.03 19.29 31.66
N PRO A 39 19.39 19.74 30.57
CA PRO A 39 18.07 19.24 30.25
C PRO A 39 18.22 17.74 29.98
N ARG A 40 17.52 16.91 30.76
CA ARG A 40 17.33 15.50 30.40
C ARG A 40 16.75 15.48 28.99
N SER A 41 17.54 14.99 28.03
CA SER A 41 17.08 14.80 26.66
C SER A 41 16.05 13.67 26.65
N TYR A 42 14.77 14.02 26.57
CA TYR A 42 13.74 13.05 26.28
C TYR A 42 13.93 12.55 24.85
N ALA A 43 13.76 11.24 24.63
CA ALA A 43 13.97 10.51 23.38
C ALA A 43 13.11 10.98 22.18
N THR A 44 12.40 12.10 22.29
CA THR A 44 11.52 12.68 21.27
C THR A 44 12.25 13.56 20.25
N GLU A 45 13.41 14.14 20.59
CA GLU A 45 14.09 15.10 19.70
C GLU A 45 15.07 14.45 18.72
N ALA A 46 15.58 13.25 19.01
CA ALA A 46 16.52 12.53 18.13
C ALA A 46 15.86 11.89 16.88
N ALA A 47 14.54 11.90 16.77
CA ALA A 47 13.81 11.16 15.74
C ALA A 47 13.76 11.86 14.35
N SER A 48 13.92 13.19 14.29
CA SER A 48 13.84 13.95 13.03
C SER A 48 15.08 13.76 12.15
N GLY A 49 16.28 13.76 12.74
CA GLY A 49 17.55 13.59 12.03
C GLY A 49 17.74 12.19 11.42
N ILE A 50 17.23 11.14 12.09
CA ILE A 50 17.32 9.75 11.61
C ILE A 50 16.51 9.57 10.32
N ASN A 51 15.33 10.19 10.22
CA ASN A 51 14.47 10.10 9.05
C ASN A 51 15.04 10.85 7.84
N ALA A 52 15.66 12.02 8.06
CA ALA A 52 16.34 12.79 7.01
C ALA A 52 17.64 12.12 6.52
N ALA A 53 18.41 11.50 7.41
CA ALA A 53 19.63 10.77 7.03
C ALA A 53 19.34 9.50 6.21
N LEU A 54 18.22 8.81 6.47
CA LEU A 54 17.83 7.58 5.76
C LEU A 54 17.18 7.83 4.40
N ALA A 55 16.64 9.03 4.15
CA ALA A 55 16.15 9.43 2.83
C ALA A 55 17.27 9.43 1.76
N ARG A 56 18.55 9.45 2.19
CA ARG A 56 19.76 9.38 1.37
C ARG A 56 20.34 7.98 1.19
N THR A 57 19.60 6.91 1.48
CA THR A 57 20.13 5.55 1.22
C THR A 57 19.98 5.23 -0.27
N GLU A 58 21.06 5.34 -1.05
CA GLU A 58 21.07 5.08 -2.50
C GLU A 58 20.70 3.62 -2.83
N VAL A 59 21.02 2.68 -1.93
CA VAL A 59 20.84 1.23 -2.19
C VAL A 59 19.49 0.72 -1.68
N LEU A 60 18.51 0.65 -2.59
CA LEU A 60 17.16 0.15 -2.31
C LEU A 60 17.05 -1.38 -2.19
N PHE A 61 18.02 -2.13 -2.73
CA PHE A 61 17.96 -3.59 -2.81
C PHE A 61 19.29 -4.26 -2.50
N LYS A 62 19.21 -5.42 -1.85
CA LYS A 62 20.33 -6.35 -1.67
C LYS A 62 20.40 -7.33 -2.84
N THR A 63 21.47 -7.20 -3.63
CA THR A 63 21.94 -8.16 -4.65
C THR A 63 23.15 -8.93 -4.11
N TYR A 64 23.58 -9.97 -4.83
CA TYR A 64 24.65 -10.87 -4.42
C TYR A 64 25.59 -11.10 -5.60
N LYS A 65 26.88 -11.39 -5.33
CA LYS A 65 27.82 -11.84 -6.35
C LYS A 65 27.23 -13.07 -7.07
N PRO A 66 27.14 -13.08 -8.40
CA PRO A 66 26.47 -14.13 -9.16
C PRO A 66 27.35 -15.39 -9.31
N ILE A 67 27.79 -15.96 -8.18
CA ILE A 67 28.63 -17.18 -8.12
C ILE A 67 27.89 -18.39 -8.69
N THR A 68 26.55 -18.43 -8.53
CA THR A 68 25.69 -19.47 -9.10
C THR A 68 24.58 -18.87 -9.96
N PRO A 69 24.10 -19.57 -11.00
CA PRO A 69 23.05 -19.07 -11.88
C PRO A 69 21.75 -18.75 -11.13
N GLY A 70 21.43 -19.52 -10.08
CA GLY A 70 20.23 -19.29 -9.26
C GLY A 70 20.29 -18.06 -8.34
N ILE A 71 21.47 -17.46 -8.15
CA ILE A 71 21.68 -16.24 -7.36
C ILE A 71 21.72 -14.98 -8.25
N ARG A 72 22.11 -15.12 -9.53
CA ARG A 72 22.24 -14.01 -10.50
C ARG A 72 21.07 -13.02 -10.48
N HIS A 73 19.85 -13.53 -10.43
CA HIS A 73 18.63 -12.71 -10.46
C HIS A 73 17.99 -12.50 -9.08
N LEU A 74 18.61 -12.94 -7.99
CA LEU A 74 18.06 -12.75 -6.65
C LEU A 74 18.15 -11.28 -6.23
N LYS A 75 16.99 -10.68 -5.97
CA LYS A 75 16.88 -9.28 -5.51
C LYS A 75 15.96 -9.22 -4.29
N ARG A 76 16.46 -8.65 -3.19
CA ARG A 76 15.69 -8.48 -1.93
C ARG A 76 15.60 -7.00 -1.55
N PRO A 77 14.44 -6.50 -1.10
CA PRO A 77 14.36 -5.17 -0.50
C PRO A 77 15.32 -5.07 0.70
N LEU A 78 16.06 -3.97 0.80
CA LEU A 78 16.91 -3.70 1.95
C LEU A 78 16.03 -3.14 3.09
N ALA A 79 16.12 -3.74 4.28
CA ALA A 79 15.37 -3.32 5.46
C ALA A 79 16.22 -3.51 6.72
N PRO A 80 17.19 -2.60 6.99
CA PRO A 80 18.14 -2.77 8.10
C PRO A 80 17.51 -2.55 9.48
N HIS A 81 16.45 -1.72 9.56
CA HIS A 81 15.69 -1.44 10.77
C HIS A 81 14.81 -2.61 11.25
N LEU A 82 14.78 -3.71 10.50
CA LEU A 82 13.94 -4.87 10.80
C LEU A 82 14.57 -5.69 11.93
N TRP A 83 13.76 -6.04 12.92
CA TRP A 83 14.17 -6.89 14.04
C TRP A 83 14.69 -8.25 13.56
N LYS A 84 15.86 -8.65 14.06
CA LYS A 84 16.55 -9.90 13.70
C LYS A 84 16.13 -11.11 14.55
N GLY A 85 15.51 -10.87 15.70
CA GLY A 85 15.17 -11.91 16.67
C GLY A 85 13.84 -12.64 16.40
N ARG A 86 13.41 -13.44 17.38
CA ARG A 86 12.13 -14.17 17.35
C ARG A 86 10.94 -13.22 17.65
N PRO A 87 9.73 -13.53 17.15
CA PRO A 87 8.53 -12.81 17.53
C PRO A 87 8.14 -13.10 18.99
N LEU A 88 7.32 -12.22 19.58
CA LEU A 88 6.75 -12.43 20.91
C LEU A 88 5.90 -13.70 20.92
N ARG A 89 6.25 -14.65 21.78
CA ARG A 89 5.66 -16.01 21.75
C ARG A 89 4.16 -15.98 22.05
N LEU A 90 3.73 -15.15 22.99
CA LEU A 90 2.33 -14.98 23.42
C LEU A 90 1.41 -14.66 22.24
N LEU A 91 1.83 -13.76 21.36
CA LEU A 91 1.04 -13.31 20.20
C LEU A 91 1.20 -14.20 18.95
N THR A 92 1.61 -15.47 19.13
CA THR A 92 1.83 -16.38 18.00
C THR A 92 1.16 -17.74 18.17
N VAL A 93 0.57 -18.23 17.09
CA VAL A 93 -0.07 -19.56 17.02
C VAL A 93 0.58 -20.39 15.91
N ALA A 94 0.64 -21.72 16.06
CA ALA A 94 1.18 -22.58 15.01
C ALA A 94 0.28 -22.56 13.76
N GLN A 95 0.87 -22.41 12.56
CA GLN A 95 0.11 -22.47 11.30
C GLN A 95 0.07 -23.89 10.76
N ARG A 96 -1.04 -24.61 10.98
CA ARG A 96 -1.27 -25.91 10.33
C ARG A 96 -1.62 -25.71 8.85
N LYS A 97 -0.89 -26.37 7.96
CA LYS A 97 -1.05 -26.21 6.50
C LYS A 97 -1.99 -27.26 5.93
N LYS A 98 -2.94 -26.83 5.09
CA LYS A 98 -3.88 -27.73 4.40
C LYS A 98 -3.41 -28.20 3.01
N GLY A 99 -2.39 -27.54 2.44
CA GLY A 99 -1.89 -27.88 1.10
C GLY A 99 -2.86 -27.58 -0.05
N GLY A 100 -3.89 -26.74 0.18
CA GLY A 100 -4.91 -26.43 -0.82
C GLY A 100 -6.11 -27.38 -0.84
N ARG A 101 -6.26 -28.22 0.20
CA ARG A 101 -7.38 -29.16 0.35
C ARG A 101 -8.55 -28.57 1.16
N ASN A 102 -9.77 -29.05 0.87
CA ASN A 102 -10.99 -28.75 1.64
C ASN A 102 -11.20 -29.76 2.80
N GLY A 103 -12.37 -29.73 3.45
CA GLY A 103 -12.73 -30.66 4.53
C GLY A 103 -12.79 -32.13 4.09
N HIS A 104 -13.17 -32.39 2.83
CA HIS A 104 -13.20 -33.73 2.23
C HIS A 104 -11.83 -34.24 1.76
N GLY A 105 -10.76 -33.46 1.92
CA GLY A 105 -9.41 -33.83 1.46
C GLY A 105 -9.15 -33.61 -0.03
N HIS A 106 -10.13 -33.17 -0.82
CA HIS A 106 -9.97 -32.84 -2.24
C HIS A 106 -9.21 -31.52 -2.45
N ILE A 107 -8.39 -31.45 -3.50
CA ILE A 107 -7.65 -30.24 -3.87
C ILE A 107 -8.62 -29.23 -4.51
N THR A 108 -8.96 -28.17 -3.79
CA THR A 108 -9.79 -27.07 -4.30
C THR A 108 -8.95 -25.89 -4.78
N VAL A 109 -7.80 -25.64 -4.13
CA VAL A 109 -6.86 -24.59 -4.52
C VAL A 109 -5.57 -25.22 -5.02
N ARG A 110 -5.38 -25.20 -6.34
CA ARG A 110 -4.21 -25.76 -7.02
C ARG A 110 -2.92 -25.00 -6.69
N SER A 111 -1.78 -25.66 -6.95
CA SER A 111 -0.42 -25.10 -6.82
C SER A 111 -0.02 -24.63 -5.40
N ARG A 112 -0.61 -25.21 -4.35
CA ARG A 112 -0.25 -24.96 -2.94
C ARG A 112 0.31 -26.21 -2.26
N GLY A 113 1.27 -26.04 -1.34
CA GLY A 113 1.81 -27.13 -0.51
C GLY A 113 3.33 -27.09 -0.32
N GLY A 114 3.84 -27.85 0.66
CA GLY A 114 5.28 -28.13 0.83
C GLY A 114 6.19 -26.95 1.17
N GLY A 115 5.66 -25.86 1.75
CA GLY A 115 6.48 -24.71 2.17
C GLY A 115 7.06 -24.86 3.57
N HIS A 116 7.97 -23.96 3.96
CA HIS A 116 8.57 -23.90 5.30
C HIS A 116 7.54 -23.72 6.43
N LYS A 117 7.71 -24.39 7.58
CA LYS A 117 6.82 -24.26 8.76
C LYS A 117 6.70 -22.81 9.21
N ARG A 118 5.51 -22.38 9.64
CA ARG A 118 5.21 -20.99 10.00
C ARG A 118 4.35 -20.91 11.25
N ARG A 119 4.38 -19.75 11.87
CA ARG A 119 3.49 -19.35 12.96
C ARG A 119 2.64 -18.17 12.49
N ILE A 120 1.34 -18.22 12.75
CA ILE A 120 0.44 -17.08 12.58
C ILE A 120 0.77 -16.09 13.70
N ARG A 121 0.86 -14.81 13.34
CA ARG A 121 0.94 -13.71 14.31
C ARG A 121 -0.44 -13.08 14.44
N LEU A 122 -0.92 -13.00 15.67
CA LEU A 122 -2.19 -12.36 16.02
C LEU A 122 -1.99 -10.85 15.90
N VAL A 123 -2.41 -10.31 14.76
CA VAL A 123 -2.34 -8.87 14.47
C VAL A 123 -3.69 -8.27 14.78
N ASP A 124 -3.68 -7.19 15.54
CA ASP A 124 -4.85 -6.39 15.85
C ASP A 124 -5.22 -5.54 14.62
N PHE A 125 -6.36 -5.89 14.03
CA PHE A 125 -7.01 -5.14 12.94
C PHE A 125 -8.21 -4.33 13.44
N MET A 126 -8.54 -4.41 14.73
CA MET A 126 -9.64 -3.67 15.35
C MET A 126 -9.14 -2.37 15.96
N ARG A 127 -8.01 -2.37 16.69
CA ARG A 127 -7.47 -1.16 17.34
C ARG A 127 -8.50 -0.49 18.25
N SER A 128 -9.18 -1.29 19.06
CA SER A 128 -10.24 -0.83 19.98
C SER A 128 -9.70 -0.13 21.23
N GLU A 129 -8.48 -0.45 21.64
CA GLU A 129 -7.84 0.13 22.83
C GLU A 129 -7.41 1.57 22.55
N PRO A 130 -7.90 2.56 23.33
CA PRO A 130 -7.47 3.94 23.22
C PRO A 130 -6.07 4.12 23.84
N GLY A 131 -5.61 5.37 23.89
CA GLY A 131 -4.36 5.72 24.57
C GLY A 131 -3.09 5.58 23.71
N PRO A 132 -1.99 6.18 24.16
CA PRO A 132 -0.72 6.16 23.46
C PRO A 132 -0.04 4.78 23.57
N HIS A 133 0.43 4.28 22.44
CA HIS A 133 1.15 3.02 22.33
C HIS A 133 2.56 3.25 21.77
N ASP A 134 3.54 2.66 22.43
CA ASP A 134 4.94 2.71 22.01
C ASP A 134 5.26 1.61 20.99
N VAL A 135 5.82 2.01 19.85
CA VAL A 135 6.38 1.07 18.89
C VAL A 135 7.72 0.56 19.42
N VAL A 136 7.75 -0.66 19.92
CA VAL A 136 8.98 -1.26 20.45
C VAL A 136 9.91 -1.70 19.32
N ARG A 137 9.36 -2.34 18.29
CA ARG A 137 10.15 -2.84 17.15
C ARG A 137 9.28 -3.17 15.94
N VAL A 138 9.90 -3.16 14.77
CA VAL A 138 9.29 -3.61 13.52
C VAL A 138 9.84 -4.98 13.14
N GLU A 139 8.97 -5.94 12.85
CA GLU A 139 9.32 -7.33 12.59
C GLU A 139 8.92 -7.81 11.19
N TYR A 140 9.63 -8.83 10.72
CA TYR A 140 9.26 -9.61 9.55
C TYR A 140 8.08 -10.54 9.86
N ASP A 141 7.07 -10.59 8.99
CA ASP A 141 6.06 -11.65 9.01
C ASP A 141 6.04 -12.49 7.72
N PRO A 142 6.22 -13.83 7.78
CA PRO A 142 6.13 -14.73 6.64
C PRO A 142 4.71 -14.92 6.09
N ASN A 143 3.65 -14.55 6.82
CA ASN A 143 2.26 -14.81 6.40
C ASN A 143 1.65 -13.67 5.59
N ARG A 144 2.28 -12.50 5.59
CA ARG A 144 1.87 -11.34 4.79
C ARG A 144 3.07 -10.73 4.07
N SER A 145 2.80 -9.75 3.22
CA SER A 145 3.85 -9.01 2.52
C SER A 145 4.37 -7.83 3.33
N ALA A 146 3.49 -7.18 4.09
CA ALA A 146 3.80 -6.03 4.92
C ALA A 146 4.64 -6.42 6.15
N HIS A 147 5.36 -5.44 6.71
CA HIS A 147 5.95 -5.58 8.04
C HIS A 147 4.88 -5.34 9.11
N ILE A 148 5.18 -5.78 10.32
CA ILE A 148 4.35 -5.56 11.49
C ILE A 148 5.14 -4.83 12.55
N ALA A 149 4.46 -4.05 13.37
CA ALA A 149 5.05 -3.40 14.52
C ALA A 149 4.54 -4.07 15.79
N LEU A 150 5.44 -4.35 16.73
CA LEU A 150 5.07 -4.71 18.09
C LEU A 150 4.88 -3.43 18.88
N LEU A 151 3.71 -3.31 19.49
CA LEU A 151 3.34 -2.19 20.35
C LEU A 151 3.34 -2.61 21.81
N LYS A 152 3.64 -1.64 22.67
CA LYS A 152 3.39 -1.70 24.10
C LYS A 152 2.40 -0.60 24.46
N ASN A 153 1.30 -0.96 25.11
CA ASN A 153 0.38 0.04 25.66
C ASN A 153 1.06 0.76 26.85
N ARG A 154 0.94 2.10 26.91
CA ARG A 154 1.47 2.91 28.01
C ARG A 154 0.55 2.93 29.22
N ASP A 155 -0.73 2.64 29.03
CA ASP A 155 -1.72 2.74 30.10
C ASP A 155 -1.44 1.70 31.20
N PRO A 156 -1.26 2.12 32.47
CA PRO A 156 -0.92 1.20 33.56
C PRO A 156 -2.07 0.27 33.93
N ASN A 157 -3.30 0.69 33.65
CA ASN A 157 -4.53 -0.05 33.94
C ASN A 157 -4.68 -1.30 33.06
N VAL A 158 -4.01 -1.34 31.91
CA VAL A 158 -4.06 -2.47 30.99
C VAL A 158 -2.97 -3.45 31.40
N SER A 159 -3.31 -4.41 32.27
CA SER A 159 -2.40 -5.49 32.68
C SER A 159 -2.75 -6.82 31.97
N GLY A 160 -1.73 -7.57 31.54
CA GLY A 160 -1.86 -8.90 30.93
C GLY A 160 -1.60 -8.96 29.41
N ASP A 161 -2.31 -9.85 28.70
CA ASP A 161 -2.09 -10.13 27.27
C ASP A 161 -2.31 -8.92 26.34
N LYS A 162 -3.13 -7.95 26.79
CA LYS A 162 -3.47 -6.72 26.05
C LYS A 162 -2.39 -5.65 26.07
N VAL A 163 -1.42 -5.74 26.99
CA VAL A 163 -0.24 -4.84 27.03
C VAL A 163 0.49 -4.84 25.69
N TRP A 164 0.54 -6.01 25.03
CA TRP A 164 1.27 -6.23 23.81
C TRP A 164 0.32 -6.46 22.64
N SER A 165 0.50 -5.71 21.56
CA SER A 165 -0.26 -5.93 20.34
C SER A 165 0.63 -5.85 19.11
N TYR A 166 0.35 -6.70 18.12
CA TYR A 166 0.93 -6.52 16.79
C TYR A 166 -0.01 -5.71 15.92
N ILE A 167 0.52 -4.76 15.18
CA ILE A 167 -0.23 -4.03 14.14
C ILE A 167 0.46 -4.16 12.79
N LEU A 168 -0.21 -3.77 11.71
CA LEU A 168 0.49 -3.51 10.46
C LEU A 168 1.38 -2.28 10.62
N ALA A 169 2.65 -2.40 10.24
CA ALA A 169 3.55 -1.26 10.25
C ALA A 169 3.21 -0.32 9.09
N CYS A 170 3.13 0.98 9.38
CA CYS A 170 3.09 2.03 8.37
C CYS A 170 4.47 2.21 7.72
N GLU A 171 4.49 2.71 6.49
CA GLU A 171 5.71 3.25 5.89
C GLU A 171 6.31 4.34 6.78
N GLY A 172 7.62 4.30 6.99
CA GLY A 172 8.33 5.23 7.90
C GLY A 172 8.23 4.89 9.39
N LEU A 173 7.39 3.93 9.81
CA LEU A 173 7.29 3.58 11.24
C LEU A 173 8.58 2.92 11.74
N ARG A 174 9.08 3.36 12.90
CA ARG A 174 10.32 2.86 13.54
C ARG A 174 10.10 2.61 15.03
N ALA A 175 11.05 1.90 15.62
CA ALA A 175 11.10 1.76 17.08
C ALA A 175 11.23 3.14 17.74
N GLY A 176 10.52 3.35 18.84
CA GLY A 176 10.45 4.62 19.57
C GLY A 176 9.32 5.56 19.14
N HIS A 177 8.66 5.31 18.01
CA HIS A 177 7.49 6.10 17.62
C HIS A 177 6.30 5.83 18.56
N VAL A 178 5.52 6.86 18.84
CA VAL A 178 4.26 6.77 19.60
C VAL A 178 3.10 6.86 18.62
N ILE A 179 2.14 5.95 18.76
CA ILE A 179 0.93 5.92 17.94
C ILE A 179 -0.30 5.77 18.83
N GLN A 180 -1.45 6.26 18.36
CA GLN A 180 -2.69 6.25 19.14
C GLN A 180 -3.86 5.72 18.29
N SER A 181 -4.85 5.15 18.95
CA SER A 181 -6.14 4.83 18.34
C SER A 181 -7.21 5.77 18.86
N PHE A 182 -7.91 6.44 17.96
CA PHE A 182 -9.06 7.30 18.23
C PHE A 182 -10.38 6.62 17.82
N ARG A 183 -10.41 5.29 17.84
CA ARG A 183 -11.59 4.51 17.43
C ARG A 183 -12.78 4.71 18.38
N GLN A 184 -12.53 4.80 19.68
CA GLN A 184 -13.58 4.98 20.69
C GLN A 184 -14.11 6.41 20.79
N GLY A 185 -13.36 7.36 20.23
CA GLY A 185 -13.56 8.79 20.38
C GLY A 185 -12.23 9.46 20.73
N ILE A 186 -12.30 10.77 20.84
CA ILE A 186 -11.17 11.61 21.23
C ILE A 186 -11.23 11.79 22.75
N PRO A 187 -10.13 11.58 23.48
CA PRO A 187 -10.14 11.74 24.93
C PRO A 187 -10.43 13.21 25.31
N ASP A 188 -11.14 13.39 26.42
CA ASP A 188 -11.51 14.71 26.92
C ASP A 188 -10.26 15.56 27.21
N GLY A 189 -10.30 16.83 26.81
CA GLY A 189 -9.17 17.75 26.98
C GLY A 189 -7.99 17.52 26.02
N PHE A 190 -8.11 16.62 25.02
CA PHE A 190 -7.04 16.42 24.03
C PHE A 190 -6.83 17.65 23.14
N VAL A 191 -7.91 18.34 22.78
CA VAL A 191 -7.91 19.65 22.12
C VAL A 191 -8.96 20.50 22.83
N ALA A 192 -8.58 21.71 23.24
CA ALA A 192 -9.49 22.63 23.90
C ALA A 192 -10.71 22.93 22.99
N GLY A 193 -11.91 22.78 23.54
CA GLY A 193 -13.16 23.08 22.83
C GLY A 193 -13.64 22.02 21.83
N PHE A 194 -12.95 20.87 21.68
CA PHE A 194 -13.46 19.77 20.86
C PHE A 194 -14.17 18.72 21.72
N VAL A 195 -15.47 18.51 21.49
CA VAL A 195 -16.25 17.44 22.11
C VAL A 195 -16.69 16.44 21.04
N ASP A 196 -16.28 15.19 21.19
CA ASP A 196 -16.65 14.12 20.27
C ASP A 196 -17.94 13.43 20.73
N SER A 197 -19.10 14.07 20.57
CA SER A 197 -20.36 13.43 20.97
C SER A 197 -20.70 12.27 20.04
N LYS A 198 -20.91 11.07 20.60
CA LYS A 198 -21.36 9.88 19.86
C LYS A 198 -22.73 10.09 19.20
N GLU A 199 -23.48 11.10 19.64
CA GLU A 199 -24.79 11.50 19.10
C GLU A 199 -24.69 12.23 17.76
N LEU A 200 -23.54 12.83 17.42
CA LEU A 200 -23.25 13.39 16.09
C LEU A 200 -22.94 12.32 15.03
N ARG A 201 -23.06 11.02 15.36
CA ARG A 201 -22.83 9.90 14.44
C ARG A 201 -23.99 9.80 13.44
N GLY A 202 -23.81 10.38 12.26
CA GLY A 202 -24.72 10.23 11.13
C GLY A 202 -25.68 11.41 10.91
N SER A 203 -25.66 12.43 11.77
CA SER A 203 -26.16 13.76 11.43
C SER A 203 -25.07 14.50 10.64
N SER A 204 -25.48 15.27 9.64
CA SER A 204 -24.52 16.11 8.92
C SER A 204 -23.86 17.07 9.92
N LEU A 205 -22.52 17.19 9.90
CA LEU A 205 -21.76 18.17 10.69
C LEU A 205 -22.20 19.64 10.43
N GLN A 206 -23.15 19.85 9.51
CA GLN A 206 -23.71 21.13 9.09
C GLN A 206 -25.10 21.44 9.70
N GLN A 207 -25.76 20.50 10.39
CA GLN A 207 -27.16 20.69 10.82
C GLN A 207 -27.36 21.16 12.27
N GLN A 208 -26.29 21.50 13.01
CA GLN A 208 -26.41 22.05 14.36
C GLN A 208 -25.43 23.21 14.55
N SER A 209 -25.68 24.31 13.84
CA SER A 209 -25.11 25.63 14.16
C SER A 209 -25.79 26.68 13.28
N GLU A 210 -26.91 27.22 13.75
CA GLU A 210 -27.55 28.39 13.12
C GLU A 210 -26.78 29.70 13.35
N ASP A 211 -25.65 29.66 14.09
CA ASP A 211 -24.79 30.81 14.31
C ASP A 211 -23.54 30.77 13.43
N THR A 212 -23.46 31.65 12.42
CA THR A 212 -22.33 31.81 11.48
C THR A 212 -20.96 31.97 12.18
N GLN A 213 -20.93 32.47 13.42
CA GLN A 213 -19.70 32.62 14.23
C GLN A 213 -19.24 31.31 14.90
N SER A 214 -20.14 30.36 15.16
CA SER A 214 -19.82 29.06 15.76
C SER A 214 -19.21 28.09 14.72
N THR A 215 -19.58 28.24 13.45
CA THR A 215 -19.04 27.41 12.35
C THR A 215 -17.56 27.65 12.10
N SER A 216 -17.10 28.91 12.18
CA SER A 216 -15.69 29.25 11.96
C SER A 216 -14.81 28.71 13.09
N THR A 217 -15.22 28.89 14.34
CA THR A 217 -14.51 28.37 15.51
C THR A 217 -14.48 26.83 15.51
N ALA A 218 -15.60 26.16 15.20
CA ALA A 218 -15.65 24.70 15.08
C ALA A 218 -14.73 24.16 13.97
N SER A 219 -14.65 24.86 12.83
CA SER A 219 -13.75 24.49 11.73
C SER A 219 -12.28 24.60 12.10
N LEU A 220 -11.91 25.63 12.89
CA LEU A 220 -10.55 25.83 13.39
C LEU A 220 -10.18 24.76 14.41
N VAL A 221 -11.07 24.45 15.36
CA VAL A 221 -10.87 23.39 16.36
C VAL A 221 -10.69 22.03 15.67
N LEU A 222 -11.50 21.71 14.65
CA LEU A 222 -11.33 20.50 13.85
C LEU A 222 -10.00 20.49 13.07
N GLY A 223 -9.55 21.65 12.59
CA GLY A 223 -8.24 21.84 11.97
C GLY A 223 -7.08 21.53 12.93
N MET A 224 -7.11 22.10 14.13
CA MET A 224 -6.14 21.85 15.21
C MET A 224 -6.10 20.36 15.57
N LEU A 225 -7.28 19.75 15.71
CA LEU A 225 -7.39 18.33 15.97
C LEU A 225 -6.72 17.48 14.88
N ARG A 226 -7.01 17.77 13.61
CA ARG A 226 -6.41 17.05 12.48
C ARG A 226 -4.90 17.20 12.47
N GLN A 227 -4.37 18.37 12.79
CA GLN A 227 -2.92 18.59 12.82
C GLN A 227 -2.22 17.70 13.86
N VAL A 228 -2.80 17.54 15.04
CA VAL A 228 -2.24 16.69 16.11
C VAL A 228 -2.43 15.21 15.81
N THR A 229 -3.58 14.82 15.27
CA THR A 229 -4.00 13.42 15.13
C THR A 229 -3.56 12.75 13.83
N VAL A 230 -3.38 13.50 12.74
CA VAL A 230 -2.97 13.00 11.41
C VAL A 230 -1.46 12.73 11.40
N LYS A 231 -1.06 11.72 12.17
CA LYS A 231 0.30 11.18 12.19
C LYS A 231 0.30 9.76 11.61
N PRO A 232 1.29 9.38 10.79
CA PRO A 232 1.37 8.03 10.22
C PRO A 232 1.36 6.94 11.30
N GLY A 233 0.44 5.98 11.17
CA GLY A 233 0.24 4.91 12.14
C GLY A 233 -0.90 5.14 13.14
N ASN A 234 -1.40 6.38 13.29
CA ASN A 234 -2.60 6.64 14.08
C ASN A 234 -3.85 6.09 13.38
N VAL A 235 -4.84 5.69 14.17
CA VAL A 235 -6.12 5.18 13.67
C VAL A 235 -7.22 6.17 14.01
N LEU A 236 -8.02 6.54 13.00
CA LEU A 236 -9.14 7.45 13.16
C LEU A 236 -10.38 6.95 12.38
N PRO A 237 -11.59 7.30 12.84
CA PRO A 237 -12.79 7.29 12.02
C PRO A 237 -12.63 8.18 10.77
N LEU A 238 -13.21 7.78 9.65
CA LEU A 238 -13.10 8.49 8.37
C LEU A 238 -13.62 9.93 8.47
N ARG A 239 -14.65 10.23 9.28
CA ARG A 239 -15.16 11.61 9.47
C ARG A 239 -14.09 12.62 9.96
N LEU A 240 -13.14 12.16 10.77
CA LEU A 240 -12.11 13.02 11.36
C LEU A 240 -10.94 13.24 10.40
N ILE A 241 -10.74 12.32 9.47
CA ILE A 241 -9.61 12.32 8.54
C ILE A 241 -9.86 13.36 7.44
N PRO A 242 -8.91 14.26 7.13
CA PRO A 242 -9.12 15.22 6.03
C PRO A 242 -9.13 14.54 4.66
N VAL A 243 -9.88 15.13 3.73
CA VAL A 243 -9.87 14.74 2.31
C VAL A 243 -8.46 14.85 1.72
N GLY A 244 -8.16 14.00 0.75
CA GLY A 244 -6.85 13.90 0.12
C GLY A 244 -5.81 13.10 0.90
N THR A 245 -6.04 12.81 2.19
CA THR A 245 -5.09 12.04 3.00
C THR A 245 -4.97 10.59 2.55
N ILE A 246 -3.77 10.06 2.74
CA ILE A 246 -3.42 8.69 2.40
C ILE A 246 -3.66 7.81 3.61
N ILE A 247 -4.42 6.73 3.42
CA ILE A 247 -4.85 5.81 4.47
C ILE A 247 -4.61 4.35 4.08
N HIS A 248 -4.56 3.47 5.07
CA HIS A 248 -4.55 2.03 4.90
C HIS A 248 -5.39 1.36 6.00
N ASN A 249 -5.55 0.04 5.93
CA ASN A 249 -6.30 -0.70 6.95
C ASN A 249 -7.76 -0.17 7.13
N VAL A 250 -8.52 -0.07 6.04
CA VAL A 250 -9.88 0.49 6.07
C VAL A 250 -10.91 -0.59 6.47
N SER A 251 -11.78 -0.29 7.43
CA SER A 251 -12.92 -1.14 7.80
C SER A 251 -14.12 -0.92 6.88
N LEU A 252 -14.98 -1.94 6.73
CA LEU A 252 -16.24 -1.81 6.00
C LEU A 252 -17.42 -1.51 6.91
N ASP A 253 -17.30 -1.94 8.17
CA ASP A 253 -18.28 -1.73 9.22
C ASP A 253 -17.64 -0.90 10.36
N PRO A 254 -18.41 -0.06 11.07
CA PRO A 254 -17.89 0.81 12.14
C PRO A 254 -17.28 0.04 13.31
N GLU A 255 -17.87 -1.10 13.67
CA GLU A 255 -17.41 -2.01 14.74
C GLU A 255 -16.55 -3.16 14.20
N GLY A 256 -16.46 -3.30 12.88
CA GLY A 256 -15.70 -4.34 12.22
C GLY A 256 -14.18 -4.14 12.28
N ARG A 257 -13.45 -5.20 11.93
CA ARG A 257 -12.00 -5.14 11.71
C ARG A 257 -11.66 -4.49 10.36
N ALA A 258 -10.44 -3.98 10.24
CA ALA A 258 -9.89 -3.54 8.95
C ALA A 258 -9.78 -4.70 7.94
N ILE A 259 -10.33 -4.51 6.74
CA ILE A 259 -10.37 -5.54 5.68
C ILE A 259 -9.58 -5.08 4.45
N LEU A 260 -9.73 -3.81 4.06
CA LEU A 260 -9.19 -3.26 2.82
C LEU A 260 -7.77 -2.69 3.03
N VAL A 261 -6.98 -2.67 1.95
CA VAL A 261 -5.67 -1.98 1.90
C VAL A 261 -4.69 -2.46 2.99
N ARG A 262 -4.35 -3.77 2.97
CA ARG A 262 -3.50 -4.41 3.98
C ARG A 262 -2.16 -4.94 3.45
N ALA A 263 -2.01 -4.94 2.13
CA ALA A 263 -0.82 -5.51 1.49
C ALA A 263 0.32 -4.49 1.47
N ALA A 264 1.56 -4.99 1.46
CA ALA A 264 2.75 -4.16 1.39
C ALA A 264 2.69 -3.08 0.30
N GLY A 265 3.01 -1.84 0.66
CA GLY A 265 3.02 -0.69 -0.26
C GLY A 265 1.66 -0.27 -0.80
N THR A 266 0.56 -0.86 -0.32
CA THR A 266 -0.78 -0.46 -0.74
C THR A 266 -1.28 0.70 0.11
N TRP A 267 -2.10 1.54 -0.50
CA TRP A 267 -2.75 2.65 0.15
C TRP A 267 -4.12 2.91 -0.49
N GLY A 268 -4.93 3.70 0.20
CA GLY A 268 -6.14 4.31 -0.30
C GLY A 268 -6.12 5.80 0.03
N GLN A 269 -7.06 6.54 -0.52
CA GLN A 269 -7.16 7.97 -0.30
C GLN A 269 -8.61 8.35 -0.04
N VAL A 270 -8.83 9.20 0.94
CA VAL A 270 -10.13 9.82 1.17
C VAL A 270 -10.35 10.84 0.06
N VAL A 271 -11.35 10.64 -0.78
CA VAL A 271 -11.63 11.52 -1.93
C VAL A 271 -12.49 12.68 -1.47
N THR A 272 -13.67 12.36 -0.95
CA THR A 272 -14.65 13.33 -0.44
C THR A 272 -15.45 12.72 0.70
N HIS A 273 -15.93 13.57 1.60
CA HIS A 273 -17.00 13.22 2.52
C HIS A 273 -18.33 13.66 1.92
N GLU A 274 -19.35 12.82 1.99
CA GLU A 274 -20.69 13.17 1.52
C GLU A 274 -21.33 14.18 2.50
N ALA A 275 -21.99 15.22 1.97
CA ALA A 275 -22.65 16.25 2.77
C ALA A 275 -23.73 15.66 3.69
N SER A 276 -24.39 14.58 3.26
CA SER A 276 -25.38 13.84 4.06
C SER A 276 -24.81 13.13 5.30
N GLY A 277 -23.50 13.21 5.56
CA GLY A 277 -22.87 12.67 6.80
C GLY A 277 -22.77 11.14 6.89
N ARG A 278 -23.43 10.38 6.01
CA ARG A 278 -23.47 8.91 6.12
C ARG A 278 -22.27 8.20 5.52
N TYR A 279 -21.82 8.60 4.33
CA TYR A 279 -20.71 7.95 3.64
C TYR A 279 -19.53 8.90 3.37
N SER A 280 -18.36 8.29 3.21
CA SER A 280 -17.14 8.88 2.68
C SER A 280 -16.74 8.10 1.43
N HIS A 281 -16.30 8.80 0.40
CA HIS A 281 -15.77 8.20 -0.82
C HIS A 281 -14.29 7.90 -0.63
N VAL A 282 -13.92 6.63 -0.69
CA VAL A 282 -12.53 6.19 -0.55
C VAL A 282 -12.07 5.58 -1.87
N ARG A 283 -10.98 6.12 -2.41
CA ARG A 283 -10.24 5.54 -3.54
C ARG A 283 -9.34 4.43 -3.03
N LEU A 284 -9.53 3.22 -3.55
CA LEU A 284 -8.75 2.03 -3.18
C LEU A 284 -7.51 1.91 -4.08
N GLN A 285 -6.56 1.06 -3.68
CA GLN A 285 -5.37 0.72 -4.48
C GLN A 285 -5.68 0.21 -5.90
N SER A 286 -6.87 -0.35 -6.13
CA SER A 286 -7.32 -0.79 -7.46
C SER A 286 -7.66 0.38 -8.41
N GLY A 287 -7.81 1.59 -7.89
CA GLY A 287 -8.38 2.74 -8.57
C GLY A 287 -9.92 2.83 -8.50
N GLU A 288 -10.58 1.86 -7.86
CA GLU A 288 -12.03 1.92 -7.59
C GLU A 288 -12.32 2.94 -6.49
N VAL A 289 -13.36 3.77 -6.69
CA VAL A 289 -13.88 4.67 -5.65
C VAL A 289 -15.16 4.08 -5.09
N ARG A 290 -15.19 3.88 -3.77
CA ARG A 290 -16.26 3.19 -3.07
C ARG A 290 -16.79 4.04 -1.91
N LYS A 291 -18.10 4.01 -1.67
CA LYS A 291 -18.76 4.52 -0.47
C LYS A 291 -18.44 3.64 0.73
N VAL A 292 -17.92 4.23 1.80
CA VAL A 292 -17.65 3.62 3.11
C VAL A 292 -18.31 4.49 4.17
N LEU A 293 -18.87 3.91 5.24
CA LEU A 293 -19.49 4.71 6.31
C LEU A 293 -18.46 5.65 6.97
N GLN A 294 -18.88 6.85 7.36
CA GLN A 294 -17.94 7.82 7.95
C GLN A 294 -17.39 7.38 9.32
N ASP A 295 -18.12 6.53 10.04
CA ASP A 295 -17.69 5.95 11.32
C ASP A 295 -16.71 4.79 11.18
N CYS A 296 -16.51 4.27 9.96
CA CYS A 296 -15.50 3.26 9.72
C CYS A 296 -14.10 3.82 10.00
N VAL A 297 -13.22 2.95 10.48
CA VAL A 297 -11.86 3.33 10.84
C VAL A 297 -10.88 3.10 9.70
N ALA A 298 -9.85 3.94 9.67
CA ALA A 298 -8.68 3.77 8.84
C ALA A 298 -7.42 4.17 9.59
N THR A 299 -6.28 3.60 9.20
CA THR A 299 -4.97 3.98 9.71
C THR A 299 -4.33 4.99 8.76
N ILE A 300 -3.82 6.10 9.29
CA ILE A 300 -3.13 7.13 8.50
C ILE A 300 -1.82 6.56 7.93
N GLY A 301 -1.54 6.86 6.67
CA GLY A 301 -0.31 6.53 5.96
C GLY A 301 -0.42 5.34 5.00
N LYS A 302 0.72 4.92 4.45
CA LYS A 302 0.84 3.79 3.51
C LYS A 302 1.29 2.53 4.24
N VAL A 303 0.90 1.35 3.75
CA VAL A 303 1.41 0.09 4.34
C VAL A 303 2.91 -0.05 4.07
N SER A 304 3.67 -0.49 5.09
CA SER A 304 5.11 -0.76 4.99
C SER A 304 5.53 -1.69 3.85
N ASN A 305 6.83 -1.71 3.57
CA ASN A 305 7.48 -2.55 2.56
C ASN A 305 7.04 -2.28 1.10
N PRO A 306 7.10 -1.02 0.61
CA PRO A 306 6.65 -0.67 -0.74
C PRO A 306 7.43 -1.40 -1.86
N LEU A 307 8.71 -1.69 -1.61
CA LEU A 307 9.60 -2.38 -2.55
C LEU A 307 9.34 -3.90 -2.65
N TRP A 308 8.39 -4.45 -1.88
CA TRP A 308 8.06 -5.88 -1.92
C TRP A 308 7.72 -6.38 -3.33
N LYS A 309 7.07 -5.55 -4.16
CA LYS A 309 6.68 -5.89 -5.54
C LYS A 309 7.87 -6.07 -6.47
N ASN A 310 8.98 -5.40 -6.19
CA ASN A 310 10.19 -5.37 -7.03
C ASN A 310 11.20 -6.47 -6.67
N ARG A 311 10.89 -7.32 -5.69
CA ARG A 311 11.76 -8.45 -5.31
C ARG A 311 11.76 -9.53 -6.40
N ASN A 312 12.89 -10.19 -6.59
CA ASN A 312 13.01 -11.33 -7.48
C ASN A 312 13.45 -12.57 -6.70
N LEU A 313 12.73 -13.69 -6.92
CA LEU A 313 13.00 -14.95 -6.26
C LEU A 313 14.22 -15.68 -6.82
N GLY A 314 14.73 -15.37 -8.01
CA GLY A 314 15.96 -15.93 -8.60
C GLY A 314 15.93 -17.42 -9.01
N LYS A 315 15.33 -18.31 -8.20
CA LYS A 315 15.28 -19.76 -8.44
C LYS A 315 13.96 -20.40 -8.04
N ALA A 316 13.60 -21.50 -8.69
CA ALA A 316 12.35 -22.25 -8.46
C ALA A 316 12.22 -22.75 -7.01
N GLY A 317 13.32 -23.23 -6.40
CA GLY A 317 13.32 -23.73 -5.01
C GLY A 317 12.82 -22.70 -3.99
N ARG A 318 13.07 -21.40 -4.22
CA ARG A 318 12.58 -20.34 -3.33
C ARG A 318 11.06 -20.18 -3.38
N ALA A 319 10.43 -20.45 -4.53
CA ALA A 319 8.97 -20.53 -4.63
C ALA A 319 8.41 -21.74 -3.88
N ARG A 320 9.12 -22.89 -3.90
CA ARG A 320 8.75 -24.07 -3.12
C ARG A 320 8.77 -23.80 -1.62
N TRP A 321 9.80 -23.11 -1.10
CA TRP A 321 9.86 -22.70 0.31
C TRP A 321 8.69 -21.80 0.73
N LEU A 322 8.18 -20.98 -0.20
CA LEU A 322 6.98 -20.16 0.01
C LEU A 322 5.67 -20.98 -0.05
N GLY A 323 5.73 -22.28 -0.27
CA GLY A 323 4.58 -23.19 -0.36
C GLY A 323 3.82 -23.09 -1.68
N ARG A 324 4.50 -22.64 -2.75
CA ARG A 324 3.95 -22.57 -4.11
C ARG A 324 4.51 -23.73 -4.93
N ARG A 325 3.64 -24.63 -5.39
CA ARG A 325 3.99 -25.76 -6.28
C ARG A 325 4.02 -25.28 -7.74
N PRO A 326 4.63 -26.04 -8.65
CA PRO A 326 4.59 -25.75 -10.09
C PRO A 326 3.15 -25.60 -10.62
N HIS A 327 3.01 -24.84 -11.70
CA HIS A 327 1.75 -24.68 -12.43
C HIS A 327 1.94 -25.18 -13.86
N VAL A 328 1.22 -26.24 -14.23
CA VAL A 328 1.25 -26.80 -15.59
C VAL A 328 0.33 -25.98 -16.48
N ARG A 329 0.80 -25.64 -17.69
CA ARG A 329 0.00 -24.88 -18.67
C ARG A 329 -1.01 -25.80 -19.35
N GLY A 330 -2.21 -25.30 -19.65
CA GLY A 330 -3.25 -26.10 -20.31
C GLY A 330 -2.85 -26.68 -21.67
N MET A 331 -2.02 -25.97 -22.44
CA MET A 331 -1.48 -26.45 -23.73
C MET A 331 -0.53 -27.64 -23.61
N ALA A 332 -0.01 -27.91 -22.40
CA ALA A 332 0.89 -29.03 -22.14
C ALA A 332 0.14 -30.27 -21.61
N MET A 333 -1.20 -30.21 -21.58
CA MET A 333 -2.06 -31.27 -21.07
C MET A 333 -2.79 -31.98 -22.21
N ASN A 334 -3.46 -33.09 -21.90
CA ASN A 334 -4.34 -33.76 -22.85
C ASN A 334 -5.68 -33.03 -22.98
N ARG A 335 -6.44 -33.35 -24.02
CA ARG A 335 -7.76 -32.72 -24.29
C ARG A 335 -8.76 -32.96 -23.14
N CYS A 336 -8.69 -34.11 -22.47
CA CYS A 336 -9.53 -34.45 -21.32
C CYS A 336 -9.26 -33.57 -20.09
N ASP A 337 -8.01 -33.17 -19.88
CA ASP A 337 -7.59 -32.47 -18.65
C ASP A 337 -7.77 -30.96 -18.74
N HIS A 338 -7.67 -30.39 -19.95
CA HIS A 338 -7.82 -28.96 -20.16
C HIS A 338 -8.43 -28.66 -21.53
N PRO A 339 -9.29 -27.63 -21.65
CA PRO A 339 -9.82 -27.20 -22.94
C PRO A 339 -8.78 -26.85 -24.01
N HIS A 340 -7.53 -26.62 -23.63
CA HIS A 340 -6.42 -26.23 -24.53
C HIS A 340 -5.47 -27.38 -24.82
N GLY A 341 -5.74 -28.57 -24.28
CA GLY A 341 -4.87 -29.72 -24.43
C GLY A 341 -5.08 -30.47 -25.75
N GLY A 342 -4.11 -31.31 -26.08
CA GLY A 342 -4.07 -32.12 -27.30
C GLY A 342 -3.57 -31.39 -28.55
N GLY A 343 -3.72 -32.05 -29.70
CA GLY A 343 -3.15 -31.61 -30.98
C GLY A 343 -1.69 -32.08 -31.16
N ARG A 344 -1.24 -32.18 -32.42
CA ARG A 344 0.17 -32.47 -32.72
C ARG A 344 1.01 -31.20 -32.56
N GLY A 345 2.14 -31.30 -31.87
CA GLY A 345 3.02 -30.17 -31.60
C GLY A 345 2.40 -29.12 -30.65
N LYS A 346 3.01 -27.92 -30.61
CA LYS A 346 2.57 -26.83 -29.75
C LYS A 346 1.43 -26.05 -30.42
N SER A 347 0.18 -26.42 -30.14
CA SER A 347 -1.00 -25.73 -30.66
C SER A 347 -1.83 -25.06 -29.57
N LYS A 348 -2.52 -23.98 -29.94
CA LYS A 348 -3.56 -23.34 -29.10
C LYS A 348 -4.95 -23.92 -29.36
N GLY A 349 -5.07 -24.86 -30.31
CA GLY A 349 -6.33 -25.53 -30.65
C GLY A 349 -7.44 -24.60 -31.14
N ASN A 350 -7.08 -23.43 -31.69
CA ASN A 350 -7.99 -22.35 -32.10
C ASN A 350 -9.09 -22.01 -31.06
N LYS A 351 -8.76 -22.10 -29.77
CA LYS A 351 -9.71 -21.84 -28.68
C LYS A 351 -9.40 -20.56 -27.94
N GLN A 352 -10.46 -19.85 -27.56
CA GLN A 352 -10.35 -18.70 -26.68
C GLN A 352 -9.68 -19.09 -25.34
N PRO A 353 -8.88 -18.20 -24.71
CA PRO A 353 -8.23 -18.51 -23.44
C PRO A 353 -9.24 -18.81 -22.33
N ARG A 354 -9.28 -20.05 -21.82
CA ARG A 354 -10.22 -20.52 -20.80
C ARG A 354 -9.48 -21.15 -19.62
N SER A 355 -10.16 -21.22 -18.48
CA SER A 355 -9.75 -21.99 -17.30
C SER A 355 -9.92 -23.50 -17.54
N ILE A 356 -9.45 -24.31 -16.58
CA ILE A 356 -9.59 -25.78 -16.66
C ILE A 356 -11.06 -26.22 -16.69
N TRP A 357 -11.95 -25.41 -16.11
CA TRP A 357 -13.41 -25.65 -16.09
C TRP A 357 -14.16 -24.85 -17.19
N GLY A 358 -13.48 -24.41 -18.25
CA GLY A 358 -14.14 -23.79 -19.41
C GLY A 358 -14.49 -22.30 -19.30
N TRP A 359 -14.38 -21.69 -18.11
CA TRP A 359 -14.59 -20.24 -17.92
C TRP A 359 -13.60 -19.40 -18.73
N VAL A 360 -14.07 -18.39 -19.45
CA VAL A 360 -13.20 -17.49 -20.24
C VAL A 360 -12.31 -16.66 -19.32
N SER A 361 -11.01 -16.64 -19.61
CA SER A 361 -9.97 -16.06 -18.73
C SER A 361 -9.53 -14.63 -19.12
N LYS A 362 -9.89 -14.17 -20.32
CA LYS A 362 -9.59 -12.82 -20.81
C LYS A 362 -10.88 -12.06 -21.15
N GLY A 363 -10.95 -10.79 -20.80
CA GLY A 363 -12.05 -9.88 -21.17
C GLY A 363 -13.34 -10.01 -20.34
N VAL A 364 -13.74 -11.23 -19.98
CA VAL A 364 -15.03 -11.47 -19.30
C VAL A 364 -14.99 -11.10 -17.82
N ARG A 365 -16.04 -10.41 -17.35
CA ARG A 365 -16.23 -10.05 -15.93
C ARG A 365 -16.89 -11.22 -15.19
N THR A 366 -16.28 -11.73 -14.13
CA THR A 366 -16.89 -12.74 -13.24
C THR A 366 -17.92 -12.15 -12.27
N ARG A 367 -17.81 -10.85 -11.97
CA ARG A 367 -18.79 -10.06 -11.21
C ARG A 367 -18.95 -8.71 -11.86
N LYS A 368 -20.20 -8.28 -12.08
CA LYS A 368 -20.54 -6.92 -12.50
C LYS A 368 -20.79 -6.07 -11.24
N PRO A 369 -20.00 -5.01 -10.97
CA PRO A 369 -20.24 -4.09 -9.85
C PRO A 369 -21.37 -3.10 -10.19
N GLY A 370 -21.79 -2.31 -9.20
CA GLY A 370 -22.74 -1.21 -9.37
C GLY A 370 -24.14 -1.48 -8.81
N PRO A 371 -24.94 -0.41 -8.58
CA PRO A 371 -26.28 -0.50 -7.99
C PRO A 371 -27.29 -1.20 -8.91
N LYS A 372 -27.14 -1.06 -10.23
CA LYS A 372 -27.94 -1.77 -11.25
C LYS A 372 -27.37 -3.16 -11.61
N GLY A 373 -26.39 -3.65 -10.84
CA GLY A 373 -25.80 -4.96 -11.05
C GLY A 373 -26.70 -6.11 -10.58
N PRO A 374 -26.37 -7.36 -10.93
CA PRO A 374 -27.11 -8.55 -10.43
C PRO A 374 -27.14 -8.60 -8.90
N LYS A 375 -28.04 -9.40 -8.29
CA LYS A 375 -28.32 -9.46 -6.84
C LYS A 375 -27.07 -9.47 -5.93
N ASN A 376 -25.97 -10.07 -6.39
CA ASN A 376 -24.69 -10.17 -5.68
C ASN A 376 -23.65 -9.10 -6.09
N SER A 377 -24.04 -8.00 -6.72
CA SER A 377 -23.16 -6.91 -7.14
C SER A 377 -22.71 -6.05 -5.96
N ASN A 378 -21.62 -5.29 -6.14
CA ASN A 378 -21.18 -4.33 -5.11
C ASN A 378 -21.92 -3.02 -5.35
N LYS A 379 -22.97 -2.75 -4.56
CA LYS A 379 -23.83 -1.57 -4.71
C LYS A 379 -23.16 -0.27 -4.26
N LEU A 380 -22.13 -0.35 -3.42
CA LEU A 380 -21.44 0.82 -2.82
C LEU A 380 -20.35 1.40 -3.73
N VAL A 381 -20.23 0.95 -4.97
CA VAL A 381 -19.22 1.47 -5.92
C VAL A 381 -19.73 2.76 -6.55
N VAL A 382 -18.93 3.83 -6.46
CA VAL A 382 -19.21 5.11 -7.12
C VAL A 382 -18.54 5.13 -8.49
N HIS A 383 -17.22 4.91 -8.53
CA HIS A 383 -16.46 4.77 -9.77
C HIS A 383 -15.82 3.40 -9.85
N GLU A 384 -16.05 2.71 -10.97
CA GLU A 384 -15.41 1.43 -11.25
C GLU A 384 -13.89 1.58 -11.35
N ARG A 385 -13.16 0.50 -11.06
CA ARG A 385 -11.72 0.44 -11.34
C ARG A 385 -11.43 0.67 -12.83
N PRO A 386 -10.34 1.39 -13.17
CA PRO A 386 -9.94 1.59 -14.57
C PRO A 386 -9.57 0.25 -15.23
N ARG A 387 -9.94 0.08 -16.51
CA ARG A 387 -9.70 -1.17 -17.28
C ARG A 387 -9.09 -0.90 -18.64
N GLY A 388 -8.44 -1.93 -19.20
CA GLY A 388 -7.95 -1.91 -20.59
C GLY A 388 -7.07 -0.70 -20.89
N LYS A 389 -7.51 0.15 -21.84
CA LYS A 389 -6.82 1.38 -22.25
C LYS A 389 -6.74 2.41 -21.12
N GLU A 390 -7.81 2.62 -20.35
CA GLU A 390 -7.85 3.59 -19.22
C GLU A 390 -6.77 3.31 -18.16
N LYS A 391 -6.46 2.02 -17.95
CA LYS A 391 -5.39 1.61 -17.04
C LYS A 391 -4.00 1.98 -17.57
N ARG A 392 -3.82 2.05 -18.90
CA ARG A 392 -2.53 2.42 -19.51
C ARG A 392 -2.29 3.92 -19.39
N TYR A 393 -3.31 4.75 -19.61
CA TYR A 393 -3.20 6.21 -19.48
C TYR A 393 -3.03 6.68 -18.01
N SER A 394 -3.79 6.09 -17.08
CA SER A 394 -3.68 6.44 -15.65
C SER A 394 -2.36 6.02 -14.98
N ALA A 395 -1.58 5.13 -15.61
CA ALA A 395 -0.24 4.78 -15.14
C ALA A 395 0.85 5.73 -15.67
N GLY A 396 0.55 6.56 -16.67
CA GLY A 396 1.48 7.49 -17.30
C GLY A 396 1.29 8.97 -16.91
N SER A 397 0.20 9.34 -16.23
CA SER A 397 -0.12 10.74 -15.91
C SER A 397 0.60 11.31 -14.67
N THR A 398 1.79 10.78 -14.33
CA THR A 398 2.74 11.49 -13.46
C THR A 398 3.78 12.19 -14.34
N ALA A 399 3.30 12.88 -15.37
CA ALA A 399 4.06 13.83 -16.17
C ALA A 399 3.47 15.21 -15.84
N LEU A 400 4.37 16.14 -15.56
CA LEU A 400 4.12 17.53 -15.21
C LEU A 400 2.96 18.12 -16.03
N VAL A 401 2.03 18.78 -15.35
CA VAL A 401 1.07 19.67 -15.99
C VAL A 401 1.86 20.88 -16.51
N SER A 402 2.43 20.77 -17.71
CA SER A 402 2.62 21.94 -18.55
C SER A 402 1.26 22.23 -19.18
N GLY A 403 0.66 23.36 -18.79
CA GLY A 403 -0.60 23.83 -19.36
C GLY A 403 -0.54 23.95 -20.89
N PRO A 404 -1.69 23.98 -21.57
CA PRO A 404 -1.72 24.21 -23.01
C PRO A 404 -1.14 25.60 -23.29
N HIS A 405 0.02 25.64 -23.93
CA HIS A 405 0.58 26.85 -24.48
C HIS A 405 -0.38 27.32 -25.58
N VAL A 406 -1.02 28.46 -25.36
CA VAL A 406 -1.77 29.19 -26.38
C VAL A 406 -0.75 29.56 -27.47
N PRO A 407 -0.97 29.21 -28.75
CA PRO A 407 -0.07 29.64 -29.81
C PRO A 407 -0.21 31.14 -30.01
N SER A 408 0.82 31.89 -29.61
CA SER A 408 1.00 33.28 -29.99
C SER A 408 1.21 33.35 -31.50
N LEU A 409 0.29 34.00 -32.20
CA LEU A 409 0.47 34.46 -33.57
C LEU A 409 1.69 35.40 -33.59
N CYS A 410 2.77 34.95 -34.21
CA CYS A 410 3.91 35.79 -34.55
C CYS A 410 3.45 36.79 -35.62
N TYR A 411 3.29 38.05 -35.22
CA TYR A 411 3.38 39.20 -36.11
C TYR A 411 4.85 39.37 -36.49
N ALA A 412 5.17 39.18 -37.76
CA ALA A 412 6.38 39.70 -38.37
C ALA A 412 5.95 40.70 -39.44
N ASN A 413 6.41 41.93 -39.24
CA ASN A 413 6.20 43.07 -40.12
C ASN A 413 6.90 42.85 -41.46
N ASP A 414 6.25 43.25 -42.55
CA ASP A 414 6.93 43.82 -43.71
C ASP A 414 6.18 45.10 -44.11
N MET A 415 6.87 46.23 -43.92
CA MET A 415 6.59 47.50 -44.59
C MET A 415 7.09 47.39 -46.03
N TYR A 416 6.34 47.91 -47.02
CA TYR A 416 6.83 48.82 -48.07
C TYR A 416 5.65 49.36 -48.92
N LEU A 417 5.37 50.65 -48.72
CA LEU A 417 5.10 51.72 -49.70
C LEU A 417 4.26 51.46 -50.97
N ASN A 418 3.15 52.22 -51.01
CA ASN A 418 2.69 53.15 -52.07
C ASN A 418 2.05 52.70 -53.41
N THR A 419 1.12 53.59 -53.81
CA THR A 419 0.61 53.92 -55.16
C THR A 419 -0.56 53.13 -55.79
N SER A 420 -1.76 53.70 -55.63
CA SER A 420 -2.68 54.21 -56.67
C SER A 420 -2.85 53.50 -58.03
N ALA A 421 -4.14 53.41 -58.41
CA ALA A 421 -4.72 53.70 -59.72
C ALA A 421 -4.92 52.57 -60.77
N PHE A 422 -6.18 52.51 -61.24
CA PHE A 422 -6.63 52.35 -62.63
C PHE A 422 -6.69 50.95 -63.31
N GLN A 423 -7.95 50.56 -63.58
CA GLN A 423 -8.52 50.30 -64.92
C GLN A 423 -8.40 48.91 -65.61
N GLN A 424 -9.60 48.32 -65.80
CA GLN A 424 -10.15 47.56 -66.94
C GLN A 424 -9.66 46.16 -67.38
N ALA A 425 -10.71 45.43 -67.80
CA ALA A 425 -10.82 44.46 -68.90
C ALA A 425 -10.61 42.98 -68.58
N GLY A 426 -11.61 42.19 -68.94
CA GLY A 426 -11.68 40.76 -68.69
C GLY A 426 -10.97 39.92 -69.73
N LEU A 427 -10.92 38.62 -69.47
CA LEU A 427 -11.11 37.53 -70.44
C LEU A 427 -11.12 36.20 -69.67
N GLY A 428 -12.06 35.34 -70.04
CA GLY A 428 -12.30 34.06 -69.36
C GLY A 428 -11.21 33.03 -69.63
N LEU A 429 -11.11 32.07 -68.71
CA LEU A 429 -10.57 30.76 -69.05
C LEU A 429 -11.19 29.68 -68.15
N LEU A 430 -11.75 28.69 -68.83
CA LEU A 430 -12.41 27.49 -68.37
C LEU A 430 -11.36 26.43 -67.98
N VAL A 431 -11.35 25.93 -66.73
CA VAL A 431 -10.56 24.74 -66.36
C VAL A 431 -11.33 23.82 -65.39
N LEU A 432 -11.88 22.77 -66.00
CA LEU A 432 -11.94 21.36 -65.60
C LEU A 432 -11.69 20.97 -64.12
N LEU A 433 -12.75 20.44 -63.47
CA LEU A 433 -12.68 19.66 -62.23
C LEU A 433 -12.26 18.20 -62.54
N ILE A 434 -11.11 17.76 -62.01
CA ILE A 434 -10.69 16.34 -62.02
C ILE A 434 -10.82 15.78 -60.60
N LEU A 435 -11.78 14.85 -60.43
CA LEU A 435 -11.92 13.96 -59.26
C LEU A 435 -11.23 12.61 -59.58
N PRO A 436 -10.41 12.03 -58.68
CA PRO A 436 -9.86 10.69 -58.88
C PRO A 436 -10.84 9.55 -58.50
N PRO A 437 -10.77 8.37 -59.17
CA PRO A 437 -11.81 7.35 -59.17
C PRO A 437 -11.70 6.30 -58.05
N ARG A 438 -12.87 5.74 -57.69
CA ARG A 438 -13.09 4.62 -56.76
C ARG A 438 -12.73 3.27 -57.42
N PHE A 439 -11.90 2.48 -56.74
CA PHE A 439 -11.61 1.08 -57.06
C PHE A 439 -12.83 0.17 -56.78
N ARG A 440 -13.25 -0.62 -57.79
CA ARG A 440 -14.10 -1.82 -57.66
C ARG A 440 -13.23 -3.08 -57.82
N PRO A 441 -13.43 -4.15 -57.03
CA PRO A 441 -12.83 -5.44 -57.30
C PRO A 441 -13.65 -6.26 -58.29
N VAL A 442 -12.94 -6.96 -59.16
CA VAL A 442 -13.42 -7.83 -60.23
C VAL A 442 -13.91 -9.18 -59.69
N LEU A 443 -15.09 -9.58 -60.13
CA LEU A 443 -15.68 -10.91 -60.01
C LEU A 443 -14.90 -11.94 -60.85
N ARG A 444 -14.61 -13.11 -60.28
CA ARG A 444 -14.43 -14.36 -61.05
C ARG A 444 -15.34 -15.43 -60.48
N HIS A 445 -16.31 -15.84 -61.30
CA HIS A 445 -17.04 -17.10 -61.19
C HIS A 445 -16.31 -18.17 -62.02
N THR A 446 -16.22 -19.39 -61.50
CA THR A 446 -16.30 -20.68 -62.21
C THR A 446 -16.28 -21.78 -61.13
N THR A 447 -17.45 -22.33 -60.79
CA THR A 447 -17.99 -23.66 -61.18
C THR A 447 -17.49 -24.84 -60.34
N GLY A 448 -18.42 -25.48 -59.62
CA GLY A 448 -18.34 -26.89 -59.20
C GLY A 448 -18.96 -27.21 -57.83
N PRO A 449 -20.17 -27.79 -57.77
CA PRO A 449 -20.65 -28.51 -56.59
C PRO A 449 -20.55 -30.04 -56.81
N CYS A 450 -19.96 -30.75 -55.86
CA CYS A 450 -20.11 -32.21 -55.75
C CYS A 450 -20.58 -32.52 -54.33
N ASP A 451 -21.90 -32.65 -54.17
CA ASP A 451 -22.53 -33.43 -53.11
C ASP A 451 -23.03 -34.74 -53.73
N ARG A 452 -22.62 -35.88 -53.15
CA ARG A 452 -23.40 -37.12 -53.00
C ARG A 452 -22.60 -38.13 -52.15
N SER A 453 -23.12 -38.39 -50.95
CA SER A 453 -22.97 -39.61 -50.12
C SER A 453 -23.57 -40.85 -50.82
N PRO A 454 -23.68 -42.06 -50.21
CA PRO A 454 -22.87 -42.79 -49.20
C PRO A 454 -22.49 -44.23 -49.67
N ALA A 455 -21.57 -44.90 -48.94
CA ALA A 455 -21.52 -46.35 -48.71
C ALA A 455 -20.64 -46.63 -47.49
#